data_AF-A0A925V6A6-F1
#
_entry.id   AF-A0A925V6A6-F1
#
_cell.length_a   1.000
_cell.length_b   1.000
_cell.length_c   1.000
_cell.angle_alpha   90.00
_cell.angle_beta   90.00
_cell.angle_gamma   90.00
#
_symmetry.space_group_name_H-M   'P 1'
#
loop_
_entity.id
_entity.type
_entity.pdbx_description
1 polymer ?
#
loop_
_entity_poly.entity_id
_entity_poly.type
_entity_poly.pdbx_seq_one_letter_code
_entity_poly.pdbx_strand_id
1 'polypeptide(L)'
;MFGRLAALVLRHRLTSTALLVALLVASAFGAARLRIDLSSRAFYGDGEQASAQLDAFTERWGHDDGTAIVVLEVDDGDVLSDARLGAVRSLADELRGLSEVQRVDAITDHPASAAVA
;
A
#
# COMPACT_ATOMS: atom_id res chain seq x y z
N MET A 1 -45.10 24.58 2.32
CA MET A 1 -44.37 24.08 1.13
C MET A 1 -44.41 22.56 1.00
N PHE A 2 -44.09 21.80 2.06
CA PHE A 2 -44.11 20.32 2.03
C PHE A 2 -45.43 19.66 1.59
N GLY A 3 -46.59 20.24 1.95
CA GLY A 3 -47.89 19.67 1.56
C GLY A 3 -48.14 19.65 0.05
N ARG A 4 -47.62 20.63 -0.71
CA ARG A 4 -47.75 20.66 -2.18
C ARG A 4 -46.84 19.64 -2.86
N LEU A 5 -45.62 19.44 -2.32
CA LEU A 5 -44.69 18.41 -2.77
C LEU A 5 -45.24 17.01 -2.49
N ALA A 6 -45.78 16.77 -1.29
CA ALA A 6 -46.41 15.50 -0.94
C ALA A 6 -47.61 15.20 -1.85
N ALA A 7 -48.49 16.18 -2.10
CA ALA A 7 -49.61 16.02 -3.02
C ALA A 7 -49.17 15.71 -4.46
N LEU A 8 -48.08 16.33 -4.93
CA LEU A 8 -47.51 16.06 -6.25
C LEU A 8 -46.96 14.62 -6.36
N VAL A 9 -46.24 14.16 -5.33
CA VAL A 9 -45.68 12.80 -5.24
C VAL A 9 -46.81 11.76 -5.17
N LEU A 10 -47.85 12.00 -4.38
CA LEU A 10 -49.01 11.10 -4.29
C LEU A 10 -49.82 11.07 -5.60
N ARG A 11 -49.94 12.20 -6.31
CA ARG A 11 -50.64 12.28 -7.60
C ARG A 11 -49.91 11.55 -8.72
N HIS A 12 -48.57 11.56 -8.70
CA HIS A 12 -47.72 10.90 -9.71
C HIS A 12 -46.89 9.76 -9.10
N ARG A 13 -47.50 8.97 -8.19
CA ARG A 13 -46.81 7.95 -7.38
C ARG A 13 -45.90 7.02 -8.18
N LEU A 14 -46.36 6.53 -9.33
CA LEU A 14 -45.57 5.61 -10.16
C LEU A 14 -44.34 6.29 -10.76
N THR A 15 -44.50 7.53 -11.24
CA THR A 15 -43.40 8.32 -11.80
C THR A 15 -42.38 8.70 -10.73
N SER A 16 -42.84 9.11 -9.54
CA SER A 16 -41.95 9.44 -8.41
C SER A 16 -41.21 8.21 -7.89
N THR A 17 -41.87 7.05 -7.79
CA THR A 17 -41.20 5.79 -7.41
C THR A 17 -40.21 5.35 -8.48
N ALA A 18 -40.57 5.40 -9.77
CA ALA A 18 -39.65 5.06 -10.85
C ALA A 18 -38.40 5.96 -10.86
N LEU A 19 -38.57 7.27 -10.63
CA LEU A 19 -37.47 8.22 -10.53
C LEU A 19 -36.55 7.90 -9.34
N LEU A 20 -37.13 7.59 -8.17
CA LEU A 20 -36.36 7.22 -6.98
C LEU A 20 -35.58 5.92 -7.18
N VAL A 21 -36.22 4.91 -7.78
CA VAL A 21 -35.57 3.65 -8.13
C VAL A 21 -34.44 3.88 -9.13
N ALA A 22 -34.66 4.69 -10.16
CA ALA A 22 -33.62 5.04 -11.13
C ALA A 22 -32.43 5.73 -10.45
N LEU A 23 -32.68 6.66 -9.52
CA LEU A 23 -31.63 7.33 -8.76
C LEU A 23 -30.87 6.35 -7.87
N LEU A 24 -31.57 5.45 -7.17
CA LEU A 24 -30.95 4.40 -6.36
C LEU A 24 -30.06 3.47 -7.20
N VAL A 25 -30.54 3.03 -8.37
CA VAL A 25 -29.77 2.19 -9.28
C VAL A 25 -28.53 2.93 -9.78
N ALA A 26 -28.67 4.21 -10.15
CA ALA A 26 -27.54 5.04 -10.56
C ALA A 26 -26.50 5.20 -9.43
N SER A 27 -26.94 5.48 -8.19
CA SER A 27 -26.06 5.58 -7.03
C SER A 27 -25.38 4.25 -6.70
N ALA A 28 -26.12 3.13 -6.74
CA ALA A 28 -25.57 1.80 -6.49
C ALA A 28 -24.53 1.42 -7.55
N PHE A 29 -24.79 1.75 -8.81
CA PHE A 29 -23.85 1.54 -9.90
C PHE A 29 -22.58 2.38 -9.74
N GLY A 30 -22.71 3.63 -9.28
CA GLY A 30 -21.57 4.47 -8.93
C GLY A 30 -20.78 3.91 -7.75
N ALA A 31 -21.46 3.47 -6.69
CA ALA A 31 -20.84 2.88 -5.51
C ALA A 31 -20.07 1.59 -5.84
N ALA A 32 -20.60 0.75 -6.73
CA ALA A 32 -19.91 -0.47 -7.18
C ALA A 32 -18.61 -0.20 -7.98
N ARG A 33 -18.38 1.05 -8.41
CA ARG A 33 -17.19 1.48 -9.14
C ARG A 33 -16.25 2.36 -8.31
N LEU A 34 -16.54 2.55 -7.03
CA LEU A 34 -15.71 3.34 -6.15
C LEU A 34 -14.33 2.67 -5.99
N ARG A 35 -13.26 3.40 -6.32
CA ARG A 35 -11.89 3.01 -6.01
C ARG A 35 -11.41 3.90 -4.88
N ILE A 36 -10.96 3.28 -3.80
CA ILE A 36 -10.39 3.99 -2.65
C ILE A 36 -8.89 3.79 -2.71
N ASP A 37 -8.15 4.88 -2.85
CA ASP A 37 -6.69 4.89 -2.72
C ASP A 37 -6.34 5.23 -1.28
N LEU A 38 -5.69 4.29 -0.58
CA LEU A 38 -5.25 4.44 0.81
C LEU A 38 -3.73 4.62 0.91
N SER A 39 -3.06 4.91 -0.21
CA SER A 39 -1.64 5.20 -0.19
C SER A 39 -1.35 6.51 0.53
N SER A 40 -0.16 6.61 1.14
CA SER A 40 0.32 7.87 1.71
C SER A 40 0.30 9.01 0.68
N ARG A 41 0.56 8.71 -0.61
CA ARG A 41 0.48 9.68 -1.71
C ARG A 41 -0.91 10.30 -1.83
N ALA A 42 -1.97 9.49 -1.76
CA ALA A 42 -3.35 9.99 -1.81
C ALA A 42 -3.71 10.88 -0.60
N PHE A 43 -3.06 10.67 0.55
CA PHE A 43 -3.25 11.50 1.74
C PHE A 43 -2.58 12.87 1.64
N TYR A 44 -1.38 12.94 1.04
CA TYR A 44 -0.62 14.21 0.89
C TYR A 44 -1.02 15.04 -0.33
N GLY A 45 -1.70 14.43 -1.32
CA GLY A 45 -2.31 15.13 -2.45
C GLY A 45 -1.39 15.30 -3.67
N ASP A 46 -1.99 15.24 -4.86
CA ASP A 46 -1.26 15.26 -6.15
C ASP A 46 -0.75 16.66 -6.56
N GLY A 47 -1.18 17.72 -5.88
CA GLY A 47 -0.93 19.11 -6.28
C GLY A 47 0.38 19.72 -5.77
N GLU A 48 1.12 19.01 -4.92
CA GLU A 48 2.35 19.55 -4.34
C GLU A 48 3.57 19.28 -5.23
N GLN A 49 4.47 20.26 -5.29
CA GLN A 49 5.72 20.18 -6.05
C GLN A 49 6.58 18.96 -5.65
N ALA A 50 6.39 18.46 -4.43
CA ALA A 50 7.00 17.24 -3.90
C ALA A 50 6.55 15.96 -4.65
N SER A 51 5.27 15.86 -5.03
CA SER A 51 4.74 14.69 -5.74
C SER A 51 5.36 14.57 -7.14
N ALA A 52 5.47 15.69 -7.87
CA ALA A 52 6.13 15.73 -9.17
C ALA A 52 7.64 15.38 -9.10
N GLN A 53 8.32 15.79 -8.02
CA GLN A 53 9.73 15.42 -7.79
C GLN A 53 9.88 13.93 -7.47
N LEU A 54 8.96 13.38 -6.66
CA LEU A 54 8.94 11.96 -6.33
C LEU A 54 8.64 11.10 -7.56
N ASP A 55 7.72 11.54 -8.43
CA ASP A 55 7.41 10.83 -9.67
C ASP A 55 8.60 10.85 -10.64
N ALA A 56 9.27 12.00 -10.80
CA ALA A 56 10.49 12.09 -11.61
C ALA A 56 11.65 11.26 -11.03
N PHE A 57 11.76 11.17 -9.70
CA PHE A 57 12.70 10.28 -9.02
C PHE A 57 12.38 8.82 -9.36
N THR A 58 11.11 8.43 -9.18
CA THR A 58 10.64 7.06 -9.37
C THR A 58 10.78 6.61 -10.83
N GLU A 59 10.49 7.48 -11.78
CA GLU A 59 10.65 7.20 -13.21
C GLU A 59 12.13 6.99 -13.60
N ARG A 60 13.05 7.70 -12.95
CA ARG A 60 14.49 7.62 -13.24
C ARG A 60 15.19 6.48 -12.54
N TRP A 61 14.82 6.19 -11.29
CA TRP A 61 15.56 5.27 -10.42
C TRP A 61 14.76 4.04 -9.99
N GLY A 62 13.47 3.99 -10.28
CA GLY A 62 12.56 2.95 -9.82
C GLY A 62 11.88 3.29 -8.49
N HIS A 63 10.98 2.41 -8.05
CA HIS A 63 10.28 2.53 -6.78
C HIS A 63 11.23 2.19 -5.61
N ASP A 64 11.32 3.10 -4.63
CA ASP A 64 12.13 2.94 -3.40
C ASP A 64 11.40 2.14 -2.30
N ASP A 65 10.08 2.02 -2.42
CA ASP A 65 9.19 1.37 -1.44
C ASP A 65 9.17 -0.16 -1.51
N GLY A 66 10.00 -0.77 -2.36
CA GLY A 66 10.19 -2.23 -2.44
C GLY A 66 11.19 -2.80 -1.44
N THR A 67 11.80 -1.99 -0.59
CA THR A 67 12.88 -2.40 0.31
C THR A 67 12.37 -2.68 1.73
N ALA A 68 12.48 -3.93 2.18
CA ALA A 68 12.29 -4.28 3.57
C ALA A 68 13.65 -4.34 4.29
N ILE A 69 13.81 -3.55 5.36
CA ILE A 69 15.01 -3.57 6.19
C ILE A 69 14.72 -4.40 7.44
N VAL A 70 15.44 -5.52 7.59
CA VAL A 70 15.39 -6.35 8.80
C VAL A 70 16.54 -5.93 9.71
N VAL A 71 16.19 -5.34 10.85
CA VAL A 71 17.16 -4.94 11.88
C VAL A 71 17.20 -6.03 12.95
N LEU A 72 18.41 -6.52 13.23
CA LEU A 72 18.64 -7.53 14.26
C LEU A 72 19.24 -6.87 15.49
N GLU A 73 18.57 -7.04 16.61
CA GLU A 73 19.04 -6.61 17.93
C GLU A 73 19.27 -7.86 18.79
N VAL A 74 20.25 -7.78 19.68
CA VAL A 74 20.61 -8.87 20.60
C VAL A 74 20.74 -8.29 21.99
N ASP A 75 20.11 -8.97 22.95
CA ASP A 75 20.05 -8.53 24.34
C ASP A 75 21.42 -8.48 25.01
N ASP A 76 22.36 -9.33 24.59
CA ASP A 76 23.71 -9.40 25.17
C ASP A 76 24.75 -9.96 24.18
N GLY A 77 25.98 -9.44 24.24
CA GLY A 77 27.11 -9.88 23.40
C GLY A 77 27.12 -9.43 21.94
N ASP A 78 28.06 -9.96 21.15
CA ASP A 78 28.33 -9.50 19.77
C ASP A 78 27.35 -10.06 18.73
N VAL A 79 26.73 -9.16 17.94
CA VAL A 79 25.86 -9.48 16.81
C VAL A 79 26.60 -10.35 15.78
N LEU A 80 27.92 -10.16 15.65
CA LEU A 80 28.76 -10.78 14.63
C LEU A 80 29.34 -12.15 15.04
N SER A 81 28.84 -12.76 16.11
CA SER A 81 29.26 -14.13 16.46
C SER A 81 28.82 -15.15 15.39
N ASP A 82 29.62 -16.21 15.21
CA ASP A 82 29.38 -17.28 14.22
C ASP A 82 27.95 -17.83 14.24
N ALA A 83 27.44 -18.13 15.43
CA ALA A 83 26.10 -18.69 15.58
C ALA A 83 25.02 -17.73 15.06
N ARG A 84 25.20 -16.43 15.28
CA ARG A 84 24.25 -15.39 14.86
C ARG A 84 24.39 -15.10 13.38
N LEU A 85 25.60 -14.97 12.86
CA LEU A 85 25.83 -14.88 11.42
C LEU A 85 25.28 -16.09 10.67
N GLY A 86 25.37 -17.29 11.24
CA GLY A 86 24.72 -18.49 10.72
C GLY A 86 23.19 -18.36 10.65
N ALA A 87 22.56 -17.81 11.70
CA ALA A 87 21.13 -17.54 11.70
C ALA A 87 20.73 -16.46 10.68
N VAL A 88 21.52 -15.39 10.53
CA VAL A 88 21.30 -14.35 9.50
C VAL A 88 21.37 -14.96 8.11
N ARG A 89 22.36 -15.83 7.85
CA ARG A 89 22.49 -16.53 6.56
C ARG A 89 21.28 -17.42 6.28
N SER A 90 20.83 -18.20 7.27
CA SER A 90 19.63 -19.03 7.13
C SER A 90 18.40 -18.21 6.78
N LEU A 91 18.18 -17.09 7.49
CA LEU A 91 17.06 -16.19 7.22
C LEU A 91 17.16 -15.59 5.80
N ALA A 92 18.36 -15.17 5.40
CA ALA A 92 18.58 -14.63 4.07
C ALA A 92 18.29 -15.66 2.97
N ASP A 93 18.68 -16.92 3.18
CA ASP A 93 18.42 -18.03 2.25
C ASP A 93 16.92 -18.35 2.15
N GLU A 94 16.19 -18.34 3.28
CA GLU A 94 14.74 -18.49 3.28
C GLU A 94 14.04 -17.37 2.51
N LEU A 95 14.47 -16.11 2.72
CA LEU A 95 13.92 -14.96 2.00
C LEU A 95 14.20 -15.01 0.50
N ARG A 96 15.38 -15.49 0.08
CA ARG A 96 15.72 -15.71 -1.34
C ARG A 96 14.85 -16.78 -1.99
N GLY A 97 14.29 -17.70 -1.21
CA GLY A 97 13.40 -18.74 -1.70
C GLY A 97 11.99 -18.25 -2.03
N LEU A 98 11.61 -17.04 -1.62
CA LEU A 98 10.28 -16.46 -1.87
C LEU A 98 10.22 -15.86 -3.28
N SER A 99 9.15 -16.19 -4.03
CA SER A 99 8.97 -15.73 -5.41
C SER A 99 8.78 -14.21 -5.55
N GLU A 100 8.35 -13.59 -4.47
CA GLU A 100 8.06 -12.16 -4.35
C GLU A 100 9.32 -11.34 -4.06
N VAL A 101 10.40 -11.98 -3.60
CA VAL A 101 11.65 -11.33 -3.23
C VAL A 101 12.61 -11.39 -4.41
N GLN A 102 12.87 -10.23 -5.02
CA GLN A 102 13.78 -10.15 -6.17
C GLN A 102 15.26 -10.24 -5.77
N ARG A 103 15.61 -9.69 -4.61
CA ARG A 103 16.98 -9.62 -4.11
C ARG A 103 17.00 -9.57 -2.60
N VAL A 104 17.94 -10.30 -2.01
CA VAL A 104 18.30 -10.19 -0.59
C VAL A 104 19.76 -9.78 -0.51
N ASP A 105 20.04 -8.77 0.30
CA ASP A 105 21.39 -8.30 0.58
C ASP A 105 21.62 -8.44 2.09
N ALA A 106 22.42 -9.44 2.49
CA ALA A 106 22.69 -9.74 3.88
C ALA A 106 24.15 -9.42 4.23
N ILE A 107 24.40 -9.02 5.49
CA ILE A 107 25.77 -8.73 5.96
C ILE A 107 26.74 -9.91 5.75
N THR A 108 26.21 -11.14 5.78
CA THR A 108 26.92 -12.41 5.58
C THR A 108 27.38 -12.66 4.15
N ASP A 109 26.94 -11.84 3.19
CA ASP A 109 27.34 -11.90 1.78
C ASP A 109 28.60 -11.06 1.51
N HIS A 110 28.95 -10.16 2.42
CA HIS A 110 30.06 -9.23 2.27
C HIS A 110 31.31 -9.71 3.00
N PRO A 111 32.51 -9.57 2.40
CA PRO A 111 33.76 -10.15 2.91
C PRO A 111 34.21 -9.61 4.26
N ALA A 112 33.73 -8.42 4.67
CA ALA A 112 34.04 -7.86 5.98
C ALA A 112 33.45 -8.68 7.14
N SER A 113 32.37 -9.43 6.92
CA SER A 113 31.77 -10.32 7.93
C SER A 113 32.57 -11.60 8.17
N ALA A 114 33.30 -12.09 7.17
CA ALA A 114 34.12 -13.29 7.26
C ALA A 114 35.45 -13.09 8.01
N ALA A 115 35.84 -11.85 8.27
CA ALA A 115 37.08 -11.51 8.98
C ALA A 115 36.89 -11.39 10.51
N VAL A 116 35.64 -11.41 10.99
CA VAL A 116 35.28 -11.28 12.41
C VAL A 116 34.89 -12.63 13.03
N ALA A 117 34.61 -13.63 12.20
CA ALA A 117 34.45 -15.05 12.55
C ALA A 117 35.82 -15.72 12.80
#